data_AF-A0A6V7XD36-F1
#
_entry.id   AF-A0A6V7XD36-F1
#
_cell.length_a   1.000
_cell.length_b   1.000
_cell.length_c   1.000
_cell.angle_alpha   90.00
_cell.angle_beta   90.00
_cell.angle_gamma   90.00
#
_symmetry.space_group_name_H-M   'P 1'
#
loop_
_entity.id
_entity.type
_entity.pdbx_description
1 polymer ?
#
loop_
_entity_poly.entity_id
_entity_poly.type
_entity_poly.pdbx_seq_one_letter_code
_entity_poly.pdbx_strand_id
1 'polypeptide(L)'
;MLEMKKSVKVLCDIVAVMLGNSFLDELFEPKEMMSRQGLRQFFEQIAHSSVMRLNEASMDKLFDLMIMAVKYQFLLCKEPSELVLVTMNHIDGMKAIFQSNQQILSHLNYANTLLMDHFGDTPLWQMAIIRSELLTFLLGARVKVSLMLREHKQMEDGRFVLFPEGEQIELPYNAVVPGSVRYVENGALVRSENFPVDEHFKVSPDSYQDRTMVRGTTLGQNMYKTNSETEQLKPSTSLTQNKKHPNNHKKSLKL
;
A
#
# COMPACT_ATOMS: atom_id res chain seq x y z
N MET A 1 0.84 11.96 29.50
CA MET A 1 2.31 11.80 29.32
C MET A 1 2.83 10.44 29.81
N LEU A 2 2.38 9.93 30.97
CA LEU A 2 2.77 8.60 31.48
C LEU A 2 2.18 7.43 30.66
N GLU A 3 0.92 7.54 30.21
CA GLU A 3 0.26 6.52 29.39
C GLU A 3 0.87 6.39 27.99
N MET A 4 1.26 7.49 27.35
CA MET A 4 2.01 7.44 26.08
C MET A 4 3.34 6.70 26.23
N LYS A 5 4.03 6.83 27.37
CA LYS A 5 5.27 6.08 27.61
C LYS A 5 5.00 4.58 27.76
N LYS A 6 3.87 4.20 28.35
CA LYS A 6 3.45 2.79 28.47
C LYS A 6 3.04 2.20 27.12
N SER A 7 2.24 2.91 26.33
CA SER A 7 1.80 2.44 25.00
C SER A 7 2.96 2.30 24.03
N VAL A 8 3.89 3.28 24.01
CA VAL A 8 5.11 3.18 23.19
C VAL A 8 5.98 2.00 23.64
N LYS A 9 6.10 1.75 24.94
CA LYS A 9 6.84 0.58 25.44
C LYS A 9 6.21 -0.73 24.96
N VAL A 10 4.89 -0.88 25.07
CA VAL A 10 4.17 -2.07 24.58
C VAL A 10 4.41 -2.29 23.08
N LEU A 11 4.34 -1.22 22.29
CA LEU A 11 4.62 -1.29 20.85
C LEU A 11 6.07 -1.69 20.57
N CYS A 12 7.05 -1.13 21.31
CA CYS A 12 8.45 -1.52 21.20
C CYS A 12 8.67 -3.00 21.52
N ASP A 13 8.07 -3.50 22.60
CA ASP A 13 8.21 -4.91 23.02
C ASP A 13 7.66 -5.85 21.93
N ILE A 14 6.47 -5.55 21.39
CA ILE A 14 5.83 -6.33 20.30
C ILE A 14 6.70 -6.34 19.05
N VAL A 15 7.15 -5.17 18.60
CA VAL A 15 7.90 -5.04 17.35
C VAL A 15 9.30 -5.64 17.46
N ALA A 16 9.94 -5.56 18.63
CA ALA A 16 11.23 -6.20 18.88
C ALA A 16 11.14 -7.74 18.77
N VAL A 17 10.04 -8.34 19.25
CA VAL A 17 9.81 -9.78 19.10
C VAL A 17 9.47 -10.14 17.66
N MET A 18 8.55 -9.38 17.03
CA MET A 18 8.07 -9.67 15.67
C MET A 18 9.13 -9.44 14.57
N LEU A 19 10.11 -8.57 14.80
CA LEU A 19 11.15 -8.23 13.82
C LEU A 19 12.56 -8.61 14.28
N GLY A 20 12.70 -9.44 15.31
CA GLY A 20 14.00 -9.96 15.72
C GLY A 20 14.65 -10.71 14.57
N ASN A 21 15.96 -10.49 14.31
CA ASN A 21 16.62 -11.04 13.12
C ASN A 21 16.48 -12.56 13.01
N SER A 22 16.66 -13.31 14.11
CA SER A 22 16.50 -14.77 14.11
C SER A 22 15.08 -15.22 13.74
N PHE A 23 14.07 -14.44 14.14
CA PHE A 23 12.69 -14.71 13.75
C PHE A 23 12.45 -14.35 12.28
N LEU A 24 13.02 -13.26 11.80
CA LEU A 24 12.96 -12.88 10.38
C LEU A 24 13.62 -13.94 9.49
N ASP A 25 14.78 -14.45 9.89
CA ASP A 25 15.47 -15.53 9.17
C ASP A 25 14.55 -16.75 9.03
N GLU A 26 13.97 -17.20 10.15
CA GLU A 26 12.99 -18.30 10.13
C GLU A 26 11.73 -17.96 9.32
N LEU A 27 11.26 -16.71 9.35
CA LEU A 27 10.08 -16.25 8.63
C LEU A 27 10.26 -16.36 7.11
N PHE A 28 11.45 -16.04 6.61
CA PHE A 28 11.77 -16.03 5.18
C PHE A 28 12.21 -17.40 4.63
N GLU A 29 12.40 -18.40 5.50
CA GLU A 29 12.57 -19.79 5.06
C GLU A 29 11.32 -20.29 4.32
N PRO A 30 11.47 -21.01 3.18
CA PRO A 30 10.36 -21.57 2.44
C PRO A 30 9.54 -22.54 3.30
N LYS A 31 8.26 -22.22 3.49
CA LYS A 31 7.33 -23.02 4.28
C LYS A 31 5.91 -22.90 3.77
N GLU A 32 5.10 -23.92 4.10
CA GLU A 32 3.68 -23.89 3.80
C GLU A 32 2.99 -22.75 4.54
N MET A 33 1.95 -22.21 3.89
CA MET A 33 1.10 -21.21 4.49
C MET A 33 0.43 -21.74 5.75
N MET A 34 0.64 -21.03 6.87
CA MET A 34 -0.03 -21.33 8.12
C MET A 34 -1.55 -21.17 7.98
N SER A 35 -2.32 -22.01 8.67
CA SER A 35 -3.78 -21.89 8.71
C SER A 35 -4.23 -20.58 9.37
N ARG A 36 -5.47 -20.14 9.10
CA ARG A 36 -6.01 -18.92 9.74
C ARG A 36 -6.01 -19.00 11.26
N GLN A 37 -6.35 -20.17 11.81
CA GLN A 37 -6.32 -20.41 13.25
C GLN A 37 -4.88 -20.35 13.79
N GLY A 38 -3.92 -20.96 13.09
CA GLY A 38 -2.52 -20.88 13.44
C GLY A 38 -2.01 -19.45 13.45
N LEU A 39 -2.34 -18.65 12.42
CA LEU A 39 -1.93 -17.25 12.33
C LEU A 39 -2.52 -16.41 13.46
N ARG A 40 -3.77 -16.67 13.84
CA ARG A 40 -4.43 -16.01 14.97
C ARG A 40 -3.75 -16.36 16.31
N GLN A 41 -3.41 -17.62 16.54
CA GLN A 41 -2.67 -18.05 17.74
C GLN A 41 -1.26 -17.45 17.77
N PHE A 42 -0.60 -17.38 16.61
CA PHE A 42 0.72 -16.76 16.48
C PHE A 42 0.69 -15.27 16.85
N PHE A 43 -0.28 -14.50 16.35
CA PHE A 43 -0.43 -13.09 16.75
C PHE A 43 -0.81 -12.91 18.23
N GLU A 44 -1.58 -13.83 18.81
CA GLU A 44 -1.85 -13.82 20.25
C GLU A 44 -0.57 -14.01 21.07
N GLN A 45 0.30 -14.94 20.69
CA GLN A 45 1.59 -15.14 21.35
C GLN A 45 2.47 -13.89 21.26
N ILE A 46 2.51 -13.21 20.11
CA ILE A 46 3.22 -11.94 19.95
C ILE A 46 2.63 -10.87 20.87
N ALA A 47 1.30 -10.71 20.89
CA ALA A 47 0.66 -9.70 21.73
C ALA A 47 0.96 -9.92 23.22
N HIS A 48 0.94 -11.19 23.67
CA HIS A 48 1.27 -11.60 25.04
C HIS A 48 2.75 -11.57 25.39
N SER A 49 3.65 -11.36 24.42
CA SER A 49 5.06 -11.07 24.71
C SER A 49 5.23 -9.70 25.39
N SER A 50 4.25 -8.80 25.21
CA SER A 50 4.17 -7.52 25.90
C SER A 50 3.50 -7.64 27.27
N VAL A 51 3.59 -6.59 28.09
CA VAL A 51 2.86 -6.50 29.37
C VAL A 51 1.33 -6.45 29.16
N MET A 52 0.86 -6.08 27.97
CA MET A 52 -0.57 -5.98 27.66
C MET A 52 -1.17 -7.38 27.50
N ARG A 53 -2.25 -7.64 28.25
CA ARG A 53 -3.05 -8.86 28.11
C ARG A 53 -4.40 -8.48 27.50
N LEU A 54 -4.69 -9.02 26.33
CA LEU A 54 -5.99 -8.91 25.68
C LEU A 54 -6.81 -10.14 26.07
N ASN A 55 -8.11 -9.95 26.32
CA ASN A 55 -9.00 -11.10 26.43
C ASN A 55 -9.28 -11.68 25.03
N GLU A 56 -9.80 -12.91 25.00
CA GLU A 56 -10.06 -13.65 23.75
C GLU A 56 -10.93 -12.86 22.76
N ALA A 57 -12.03 -12.28 23.25
CA ALA A 57 -12.95 -11.49 22.41
C ALA A 57 -12.28 -10.24 21.80
N SER A 58 -11.38 -9.58 22.52
CA SER A 58 -10.62 -8.43 22.02
C SER A 58 -9.51 -8.86 21.07
N MET A 59 -8.85 -10.01 21.31
CA MET A 59 -7.87 -10.60 20.40
C MET A 59 -8.52 -10.95 19.05
N ASP A 60 -9.69 -11.58 19.06
CA ASP A 60 -10.41 -11.96 17.84
C ASP A 60 -10.80 -10.73 17.03
N LYS A 61 -11.34 -9.69 17.68
CA LYS A 61 -11.63 -8.41 17.01
C LYS A 61 -10.39 -7.76 16.42
N LEU A 62 -9.27 -7.77 17.14
CA LEU A 62 -8.02 -7.20 16.65
C LEU A 62 -7.52 -7.96 15.41
N PHE A 63 -7.56 -9.29 15.46
CA PHE A 63 -7.17 -10.13 14.34
C PHE A 63 -8.07 -9.92 13.11
N ASP A 64 -9.38 -9.84 13.30
CA ASP A 64 -10.33 -9.53 12.23
C ASP A 64 -10.04 -8.16 11.59
N LEU A 65 -9.74 -7.14 12.40
CA LEU A 65 -9.37 -5.82 11.90
C LEU A 65 -8.07 -5.87 11.06
N MET A 66 -7.05 -6.59 11.52
CA MET A 66 -5.79 -6.76 10.80
C MET A 66 -6.00 -7.47 9.46
N ILE A 67 -6.73 -8.58 9.45
CA ILE A 67 -7.01 -9.37 8.25
C ILE A 67 -7.86 -8.57 7.26
N MET A 68 -8.90 -7.87 7.71
CA MET A 68 -9.73 -7.05 6.83
C MET A 68 -8.96 -5.86 6.25
N ALA A 69 -8.07 -5.23 7.02
CA ALA A 69 -7.18 -4.18 6.54
C ALA A 69 -6.25 -4.67 5.41
N VAL A 70 -5.54 -5.78 5.65
CA VAL A 70 -4.62 -6.36 4.64
C VAL A 70 -5.39 -6.80 3.40
N LYS A 71 -6.54 -7.47 3.59
CA LYS A 71 -7.41 -7.90 2.48
C LYS A 71 -7.86 -6.74 1.61
N TYR A 72 -8.29 -5.65 2.21
CA TYR A 72 -8.70 -4.46 1.47
C TYR A 72 -7.55 -3.91 0.61
N GLN A 73 -6.37 -3.72 1.20
CA GLN A 73 -5.21 -3.20 0.48
C GLN A 73 -4.74 -4.15 -0.64
N PHE A 74 -4.76 -5.46 -0.42
CA PHE A 74 -4.35 -6.45 -1.43
C PHE A 74 -5.36 -6.57 -2.57
N LEU A 75 -6.66 -6.36 -2.32
CA LEU A 75 -7.66 -6.30 -3.38
C LEU A 75 -7.49 -5.07 -4.27
N LEU A 76 -7.06 -3.95 -3.70
CA LEU A 76 -6.85 -2.70 -4.44
C LEU A 76 -5.52 -2.62 -5.21
N CYS A 77 -4.58 -3.53 -4.98
CA CYS A 77 -3.35 -3.56 -5.77
C CYS A 77 -3.70 -3.71 -7.26
N LYS A 78 -3.20 -2.85 -8.14
CA LYS A 78 -3.43 -2.93 -9.59
C LYS A 78 -2.54 -3.97 -10.26
N GLU A 79 -1.38 -4.26 -9.66
CA GLU A 79 -0.42 -5.26 -10.16
C GLU A 79 -0.01 -6.24 -9.05
N PRO A 80 0.39 -7.47 -9.37
CA PRO A 80 0.91 -8.41 -8.37
C PRO A 80 2.18 -7.93 -7.66
N SER A 81 3.08 -7.25 -8.37
CA SER A 81 4.34 -6.69 -7.83
C SER A 81 4.10 -5.62 -6.76
N GLU A 82 2.94 -4.97 -6.78
CA GLU A 82 2.57 -3.92 -5.83
C GLU A 82 2.55 -4.41 -4.38
N LEU A 83 2.34 -5.72 -4.14
CA LEU A 83 2.40 -6.30 -2.79
C LEU A 83 3.72 -6.01 -2.08
N VAL A 84 4.83 -5.99 -2.82
CA VAL A 84 6.15 -5.63 -2.27
C VAL A 84 6.14 -4.16 -1.85
N LEU A 85 5.62 -3.27 -2.70
CA LEU A 85 5.53 -1.84 -2.44
C LEU A 85 4.62 -1.52 -1.24
N VAL A 86 3.49 -2.23 -1.12
CA VAL A 86 2.58 -2.15 0.04
C VAL A 86 3.34 -2.52 1.32
N THR A 87 4.11 -3.60 1.28
CA THR A 87 4.88 -4.07 2.43
C THR A 87 6.00 -3.08 2.80
N MET A 88 6.70 -2.52 1.80
CA MET A 88 7.69 -1.46 2.03
C MET A 88 7.07 -0.19 2.62
N ASN A 89 5.90 0.24 2.11
CA ASN A 89 5.15 1.38 2.66
C ASN A 89 4.76 1.12 4.13
N HIS A 90 4.40 -0.11 4.47
CA HIS A 90 4.11 -0.50 5.84
C HIS A 90 5.35 -0.42 6.75
N ILE A 91 6.50 -0.92 6.27
CA ILE A 91 7.79 -0.83 6.98
C ILE A 91 8.19 0.63 7.21
N ASP A 92 8.03 1.51 6.23
CA ASP A 92 8.33 2.94 6.39
C ASP A 92 7.39 3.61 7.40
N GLY A 93 6.12 3.23 7.42
CA GLY A 93 5.18 3.64 8.46
C GLY A 93 5.65 3.25 9.85
N MET A 94 6.17 2.02 10.01
CA MET A 94 6.76 1.57 11.27
C MET A 94 8.04 2.36 11.62
N LYS A 95 8.92 2.62 10.65
CA LYS A 95 10.14 3.44 10.88
C LYS A 95 9.79 4.84 11.38
N ALA A 96 8.74 5.46 10.84
CA ALA A 96 8.27 6.76 11.31
C ALA A 96 7.78 6.73 12.77
N ILE A 97 7.14 5.64 13.21
CA ILE A 97 6.70 5.46 14.60
C ILE A 97 7.90 5.29 15.55
N PHE A 98 8.92 4.53 15.14
CA PHE A 98 10.07 4.17 15.98
C PHE A 98 11.35 4.94 15.69
N GLN A 99 11.25 6.15 15.12
CA GLN A 99 12.39 6.99 14.71
C GLN A 99 13.47 7.21 15.81
N SER A 100 13.10 7.12 17.09
CA SER A 100 14.01 7.31 18.22
C SER A 100 14.65 6.01 18.74
N ASN A 101 14.24 4.84 18.25
CA ASN A 101 14.71 3.53 18.72
C ASN A 101 15.60 2.86 17.67
N GLN A 102 16.91 3.03 17.81
CA GLN A 102 17.90 2.53 16.83
C GLN A 102 17.89 1.02 16.66
N GLN A 103 17.60 0.25 17.72
CA GLN A 103 17.54 -1.20 17.65
C GLN A 103 16.33 -1.67 16.81
N ILE A 104 15.16 -1.07 17.02
CA ILE A 104 13.98 -1.39 16.19
C ILE A 104 14.20 -0.95 14.74
N LEU A 105 14.84 0.20 14.52
CA LEU A 105 15.19 0.65 13.17
C LEU A 105 16.16 -0.32 12.47
N SER A 106 17.14 -0.91 13.17
CA SER A 106 18.00 -1.93 12.56
C SER A 106 17.23 -3.18 12.15
N HIS A 107 16.27 -3.63 12.97
CA HIS A 107 15.38 -4.75 12.64
C HIS A 107 14.49 -4.44 11.42
N LEU A 108 13.91 -3.24 11.35
CA LEU A 108 13.09 -2.79 10.21
C LEU A 108 13.90 -2.66 8.92
N ASN A 109 15.15 -2.19 9.00
CA ASN A 109 16.05 -2.15 7.85
C ASN A 109 16.38 -3.56 7.37
N TYR A 110 16.66 -4.48 8.29
CA TYR A 110 16.93 -5.87 7.96
C TYR A 110 15.74 -6.56 7.30
N ALA A 111 14.52 -6.38 7.85
CA ALA A 111 13.28 -6.87 7.25
C ALA A 111 13.07 -6.34 5.82
N ASN A 112 13.40 -5.07 5.58
CA ASN A 112 13.31 -4.48 4.24
C ASN A 112 14.36 -5.07 3.29
N THR A 113 15.58 -5.35 3.77
CA THR A 113 16.60 -6.05 2.97
C THR A 113 16.13 -7.44 2.57
N LEU A 114 15.68 -8.26 3.53
CA LEU A 114 15.14 -9.60 3.23
C LEU A 114 13.96 -9.56 2.25
N LEU A 115 13.03 -8.62 2.42
CA LEU A 115 11.92 -8.42 1.49
C LEU A 115 12.42 -8.19 0.05
N MET A 116 13.42 -7.32 -0.12
CA MET A 116 13.96 -6.98 -1.43
C MET A 116 14.79 -8.11 -2.03
N ASP A 117 15.58 -8.81 -1.21
CA ASP A 117 16.42 -9.92 -1.65
C ASP A 117 15.57 -11.09 -2.16
N HIS A 118 14.42 -11.35 -1.53
CA HIS A 118 13.54 -12.45 -1.90
C HIS A 118 12.53 -12.07 -3.00
N PHE A 119 11.94 -10.88 -2.93
CA PHE A 119 10.79 -10.50 -3.77
C PHE A 119 11.06 -9.35 -4.73
N GLY A 120 12.21 -8.69 -4.63
CA GLY A 120 12.53 -7.51 -5.44
C GLY A 120 12.51 -7.81 -6.94
N ASP A 121 13.15 -8.89 -7.36
CA ASP A 121 13.29 -9.23 -8.79
C ASP A 121 12.45 -10.45 -9.19
N THR A 122 11.43 -10.78 -8.39
CA THR A 122 10.52 -11.88 -8.68
C THR A 122 9.70 -11.57 -9.94
N PRO A 123 9.64 -12.48 -10.92
CA PRO A 123 8.90 -12.24 -12.14
C PRO A 123 7.39 -12.11 -11.88
N LEU A 124 6.70 -11.35 -12.74
CA LEU A 124 5.30 -10.98 -12.55
C LEU A 124 4.36 -12.18 -12.38
N TRP A 125 4.60 -13.28 -13.11
CA TRP A 125 3.78 -14.49 -13.03
C TRP A 125 3.90 -15.16 -11.66
N GLN A 126 5.08 -15.16 -11.05
CA GLN A 126 5.30 -15.73 -9.72
C GLN A 126 4.67 -14.84 -8.66
N MET A 127 4.79 -13.52 -8.81
CA MET A 127 4.07 -12.57 -7.96
C MET A 127 2.55 -12.74 -8.08
N ALA A 128 2.02 -13.06 -9.27
CA ALA A 128 0.60 -13.32 -9.47
C ALA A 128 0.13 -14.57 -8.71
N ILE A 129 0.94 -15.64 -8.69
CA ILE A 129 0.67 -16.83 -7.89
C ILE A 129 0.66 -16.49 -6.40
N ILE A 130 1.69 -15.79 -5.90
CA ILE A 130 1.77 -15.35 -4.50
C ILE A 130 0.52 -14.55 -4.13
N ARG A 131 0.12 -13.59 -4.97
CA ARG A 131 -1.09 -12.79 -4.75
C ARG A 131 -2.34 -13.66 -4.71
N SER A 132 -2.48 -14.62 -5.61
CA SER A 132 -3.61 -15.55 -5.65
C SER A 132 -3.72 -16.36 -4.35
N GLU A 133 -2.61 -16.89 -3.85
CA GLU A 133 -2.56 -17.65 -2.59
C GLU A 133 -2.94 -16.76 -1.39
N LEU A 134 -2.40 -15.54 -1.32
CA LEU A 134 -2.73 -14.59 -0.26
C LEU A 134 -4.22 -14.20 -0.28
N LEU A 135 -4.79 -13.92 -1.47
CA LEU A 135 -6.20 -13.60 -1.60
C LEU A 135 -7.10 -14.80 -1.27
N THR A 136 -6.67 -16.01 -1.61
CA THR A 136 -7.36 -17.26 -1.27
C THR A 136 -7.35 -17.47 0.25
N PHE A 137 -6.23 -17.21 0.92
CA PHE A 137 -6.16 -17.25 2.38
C PHE A 137 -7.08 -16.22 3.05
N LEU A 138 -7.24 -15.04 2.45
CA LEU A 138 -8.12 -13.98 2.93
C LEU A 138 -9.59 -14.18 2.48
N LEU A 139 -9.87 -15.22 1.69
CA LEU A 139 -11.20 -15.53 1.20
C LEU A 139 -12.12 -15.92 2.38
N GLY A 140 -13.38 -15.50 2.33
CA GLY A 140 -14.34 -15.75 3.41
C GLY A 140 -14.20 -14.87 4.65
N ALA A 141 -13.09 -14.12 4.82
CA ALA A 141 -13.05 -13.06 5.84
C ALA A 141 -14.04 -11.95 5.45
N ARG A 142 -15.09 -11.77 6.25
CA ARG A 142 -16.21 -10.86 5.96
C ARG A 142 -16.72 -10.21 7.25
N VAL A 143 -15.86 -9.41 7.87
CA VAL A 143 -16.16 -8.70 9.11
C VAL A 143 -16.32 -7.21 8.84
N LYS A 144 -17.29 -6.59 9.52
CA LYS A 144 -17.58 -5.16 9.37
C LYS A 144 -16.56 -4.32 10.13
N VAL A 145 -15.93 -3.39 9.42
CA VAL A 145 -14.93 -2.48 9.97
C VAL A 145 -15.50 -1.08 9.97
N SER A 146 -15.72 -0.50 11.15
CA SER A 146 -16.42 0.78 11.31
C SER A 146 -15.79 1.92 10.52
N LEU A 147 -14.45 1.97 10.43
CA LEU A 147 -13.74 2.96 9.60
C LEU A 147 -14.12 2.83 8.12
N MET A 148 -14.10 1.61 7.58
CA MET A 148 -14.35 1.35 6.17
C MET A 148 -15.81 1.55 5.80
N LEU A 149 -16.75 1.24 6.71
CA LEU A 149 -18.16 1.57 6.55
C LEU A 149 -18.38 3.09 6.48
N ARG A 150 -17.77 3.84 7.41
CA ARG A 150 -17.86 5.31 7.46
C ARG A 150 -17.27 5.98 6.22
N GLU A 151 -16.23 5.41 5.65
CA GLU A 151 -15.57 5.90 4.43
C GLU A 151 -16.17 5.33 3.14
N HIS A 152 -17.31 4.62 3.22
CA HIS A 152 -18.00 4.00 2.07
C HIS A 152 -17.14 2.99 1.28
N LYS A 153 -16.06 2.48 1.89
CA LYS A 153 -15.18 1.43 1.34
C LYS A 153 -15.76 0.03 1.53
N GLN A 154 -16.75 -0.10 2.41
CA GLN A 154 -17.41 -1.36 2.74
C GLN A 154 -18.92 -1.20 2.76
N MET A 155 -19.64 -2.24 2.35
CA MET A 155 -21.09 -2.36 2.45
C MET A 155 -21.52 -2.86 3.84
N GLU A 156 -22.78 -2.67 4.21
CA GLU A 156 -23.36 -3.17 5.46
C GLU A 156 -23.34 -4.70 5.61
N ASP A 157 -23.15 -5.41 4.50
CA ASP A 157 -22.99 -6.87 4.49
C ASP A 157 -21.52 -7.31 4.61
N GLY A 158 -20.58 -6.38 4.75
CA GLY A 158 -19.14 -6.66 4.91
C GLY A 158 -18.36 -6.83 3.60
N ARG A 159 -18.98 -6.73 2.42
CA ARG A 159 -18.26 -6.69 1.13
C ARG A 159 -17.57 -5.34 0.92
N PHE A 160 -16.45 -5.35 0.20
CA PHE A 160 -15.74 -4.12 -0.17
C PHE A 160 -16.30 -3.50 -1.45
N VAL A 161 -16.25 -2.17 -1.51
CA VAL A 161 -16.49 -1.39 -2.72
C VAL A 161 -15.12 -1.09 -3.33
N LEU A 162 -14.75 -1.79 -4.39
CA LEU A 162 -13.43 -1.66 -5.02
C LEU A 162 -13.39 -0.61 -6.14
N PHE A 163 -14.52 -0.45 -6.83
CA PHE A 163 -14.67 0.49 -7.94
C PHE A 163 -15.94 1.32 -7.69
N PRO A 164 -15.86 2.38 -6.87
CA PRO A 164 -17.00 3.26 -6.66
C PRO A 164 -17.44 3.92 -7.97
N GLU A 165 -18.75 4.09 -8.15
CA GLU A 165 -19.32 4.67 -9.36
C GLU A 165 -18.85 6.12 -9.54
N GLY A 166 -18.42 6.47 -10.76
CA GLY A 166 -17.92 7.80 -11.10
C GLY A 166 -16.49 8.10 -10.64
N GLU A 167 -15.83 7.19 -9.91
CA GLU A 167 -14.42 7.33 -9.59
C GLU A 167 -13.51 6.85 -10.73
N GLN A 168 -12.34 7.47 -10.84
CA GLN A 168 -11.35 7.11 -11.85
C GLN A 168 -10.61 5.84 -11.44
N ILE A 169 -10.67 4.81 -12.28
CA ILE A 169 -9.98 3.53 -12.08
C ILE A 169 -8.55 3.64 -12.61
N GLU A 170 -7.58 3.47 -11.73
CA GLU A 170 -6.17 3.41 -12.13
C GLU A 170 -5.78 2.03 -12.65
N LEU A 171 -5.17 2.00 -13.83
CA LEU A 171 -4.65 0.81 -14.48
C LEU A 171 -3.13 0.68 -14.29
N PRO A 172 -2.58 -0.54 -14.38
CA PRO A 172 -1.14 -0.80 -14.44
C PRO A 172 -0.40 0.04 -15.48
N TYR A 173 0.90 0.25 -15.29
CA TYR A 173 1.72 0.87 -16.34
C TYR A 173 1.67 0.03 -17.62
N ASN A 174 1.63 0.68 -18.79
CA ASN A 174 1.46 0.06 -20.11
C ASN A 174 0.17 -0.77 -20.29
N ALA A 175 -0.80 -0.68 -19.37
CA ALA A 175 -2.08 -1.36 -19.55
C ALA A 175 -2.82 -0.81 -20.78
N VAL A 176 -3.50 -1.72 -21.48
CA VAL A 176 -4.43 -1.34 -22.54
C VAL A 176 -5.72 -0.89 -21.87
N VAL A 177 -6.16 0.32 -22.16
CA VAL A 177 -7.42 0.86 -21.65
C VAL A 177 -8.59 0.00 -22.16
N PRO A 178 -9.47 -0.50 -21.28
CA PRO A 178 -10.67 -1.22 -21.70
C PRO A 178 -11.50 -0.45 -22.74
N GLY A 179 -12.10 -1.18 -23.68
CA GLY A 179 -12.78 -0.59 -24.84
C GLY A 179 -11.87 -0.36 -26.05
N SER A 180 -10.54 -0.42 -25.90
CA SER A 180 -9.62 -0.32 -27.04
C SER A 180 -9.64 -1.57 -27.90
N VAL A 181 -9.94 -1.43 -29.19
CA VAL A 181 -9.86 -2.49 -30.21
C VAL A 181 -8.75 -2.15 -31.18
N ARG A 182 -7.79 -3.09 -31.33
CA ARG A 182 -6.61 -2.94 -32.18
C ARG A 182 -6.67 -3.96 -33.32
N TYR A 183 -6.55 -3.49 -34.55
CA TYR A 183 -6.49 -4.30 -35.76
C TYR A 183 -5.03 -4.39 -36.22
N VAL A 184 -4.49 -5.61 -36.24
CA VAL A 184 -3.11 -5.89 -36.58
C VAL A 184 -3.07 -6.72 -37.87
N GLU A 185 -2.37 -6.24 -38.88
CA GLU A 185 -2.14 -6.96 -40.14
C GLU A 185 -0.63 -7.11 -40.36
N ASN A 186 -0.17 -8.30 -40.72
CA ASN A 186 1.26 -8.62 -40.91
C ASN A 186 2.16 -8.20 -39.73
N GLY A 187 1.64 -8.25 -38.50
CA GLY A 187 2.37 -7.86 -37.28
C GLY A 187 2.45 -6.34 -37.02
N ALA A 188 1.87 -5.51 -37.89
CA ALA A 188 1.79 -4.06 -37.72
C ALA A 188 0.38 -3.62 -37.31
N LEU A 189 0.29 -2.66 -36.39
CA LEU A 189 -0.99 -2.03 -36.04
C LEU A 189 -1.48 -1.18 -37.21
N VAL A 190 -2.64 -1.52 -37.78
CA VAL A 190 -3.22 -0.82 -38.93
C VAL A 190 -4.32 0.15 -38.50
N ARG A 191 -5.13 -0.25 -37.51
CA ARG A 191 -6.26 0.55 -37.02
C ARG A 191 -6.45 0.36 -35.53
N SER A 192 -6.90 1.41 -34.84
CA SER A 192 -7.41 1.33 -33.48
C SER A 192 -8.76 2.02 -33.40
N GLU A 193 -9.70 1.42 -32.69
CA GLU A 193 -11.04 1.94 -32.40
C GLU A 193 -11.25 1.86 -30.89
N ASN A 194 -12.14 2.70 -30.35
CA ASN A 194 -12.50 2.66 -28.94
C ASN A 194 -14.02 2.50 -28.82
N PHE A 195 -14.45 1.47 -28.10
CA PHE A 195 -15.83 1.31 -27.68
C PHE A 195 -16.08 2.16 -26.42
N PRO A 196 -17.24 2.83 -26.33
CA PRO A 196 -17.62 3.53 -25.11
C PRO A 196 -17.75 2.54 -23.96
N VAL A 197 -17.14 2.89 -22.84
CA VAL A 197 -17.22 2.19 -21.55
C VAL A 197 -17.70 3.21 -20.51
N ASP A 198 -18.51 2.77 -19.56
CA ASP A 198 -19.11 3.65 -18.55
C ASP A 198 -18.07 4.12 -17.54
N GLU A 199 -17.00 3.33 -17.33
CA GLU A 199 -15.94 3.63 -16.39
C GLU A 199 -14.83 4.54 -16.96
N HIS A 200 -14.24 5.35 -16.08
CA HIS A 200 -13.12 6.23 -16.42
C HIS A 200 -11.80 5.59 -16.03
N PHE A 201 -10.99 5.21 -17.02
CA PHE A 201 -9.69 4.58 -16.79
C PHE A 201 -8.53 5.55 -16.95
N LYS A 202 -7.51 5.43 -16.09
CA LYS A 202 -6.24 6.15 -16.20
C LYS A 202 -5.07 5.19 -16.03
N VAL A 203 -4.15 5.16 -16.99
CA VAL A 203 -2.92 4.37 -16.89
C VAL A 203 -1.97 5.02 -15.89
N SER A 204 -1.43 4.22 -14.96
CA SER A 204 -0.43 4.68 -14.00
C SER A 204 0.87 5.08 -14.69
N PRO A 205 1.59 6.10 -14.19
CA PRO A 205 2.92 6.43 -14.70
C PRO A 205 3.91 5.27 -14.44
N ASP A 206 5.04 5.27 -15.15
CA ASP A 206 6.16 4.34 -14.92
C ASP A 206 6.91 4.70 -13.63
N SER A 207 6.24 4.55 -12.48
CA SER A 207 6.80 4.82 -11.16
C SER A 207 7.40 3.57 -10.50
N TYR A 208 7.31 2.40 -11.15
CA TYR A 208 7.87 1.15 -10.62
C TYR A 208 9.40 1.08 -10.70
N GLN A 209 10.02 1.92 -11.54
CA GLN A 209 11.48 1.93 -11.70
C GLN A 209 12.21 2.61 -10.54
N ASP A 210 11.56 3.57 -9.86
CA ASP A 210 12.19 4.30 -8.76
C ASP A 210 11.65 3.80 -7.42
N ARG A 211 12.30 2.75 -6.88
CA ARG A 211 12.00 2.21 -5.54
C ARG A 211 12.36 3.19 -4.40
N THR A 212 12.75 4.42 -4.72
CA THR A 212 13.11 5.47 -3.78
C THR A 212 11.87 6.28 -3.35
N MET A 213 11.34 5.97 -2.16
CA MET A 213 10.28 6.65 -1.39
C MET A 213 8.91 6.97 -2.03
N VAL A 214 8.82 7.30 -3.33
CA VAL A 214 7.55 7.59 -4.05
C VAL A 214 7.16 6.37 -4.87
N ARG A 215 6.58 5.36 -4.21
CA ARG A 215 6.34 4.02 -4.78
C ARG A 215 5.14 3.92 -5.75
N GLY A 216 4.64 5.03 -6.31
CA GLY A 216 3.49 4.99 -7.24
C GLY A 216 2.17 4.44 -6.67
N THR A 217 2.11 4.22 -5.36
CA THR A 217 0.96 3.70 -4.62
C THR A 217 0.94 4.24 -3.19
N THR A 218 -0.27 4.52 -2.71
CA THR A 218 -0.53 4.89 -1.31
C THR A 218 -0.95 3.68 -0.47
N LEU A 219 -1.13 2.51 -1.09
CA LEU A 219 -1.44 1.27 -0.38
C LEU A 219 -0.32 0.90 0.59
N GLY A 220 -0.67 0.35 1.75
CA GLY A 220 0.29 0.04 2.82
C GLY A 220 0.64 1.23 3.74
N GLN A 221 0.25 2.45 3.36
CA GLN A 221 0.31 3.60 4.27
C GLN A 221 -0.81 3.53 5.32
N ASN A 222 -0.70 4.36 6.36
CA ASN A 222 -1.65 4.38 7.46
C ASN A 222 -3.05 4.83 6.99
N MET A 223 -4.00 3.90 6.98
CA MET A 223 -5.40 4.11 6.58
C MET A 223 -6.19 5.04 7.53
N TYR A 224 -5.66 5.30 8.72
CA TYR A 224 -6.30 6.15 9.73
C TYR A 224 -5.82 7.61 9.66
N LYS A 225 -4.87 7.93 8.78
CA LYS A 225 -4.49 9.33 8.55
C LYS A 225 -5.62 10.05 7.85
N THR A 226 -6.15 11.09 8.50
CA THR A 226 -7.14 12.00 7.89
C THR A 226 -6.52 12.75 6.72
N ASN A 227 -7.31 12.96 5.65
CA ASN A 227 -6.91 13.57 4.38
C ASN A 227 -6.17 14.93 4.49
N SER A 228 -6.23 15.61 5.62
CA SER A 228 -5.48 16.84 5.90
C SER A 228 -3.95 16.66 5.98
N GLU A 229 -3.45 15.44 6.24
CA GLU A 229 -2.00 15.16 6.27
C GLU A 229 -1.45 14.65 4.91
N THR A 230 -2.31 14.08 4.07
CA THR A 230 -1.94 13.45 2.79
C THR A 230 -1.69 14.48 1.69
N GLU A 231 -2.26 15.69 1.79
CA GLU A 231 -2.07 16.76 0.80
C GLU A 231 -0.68 17.41 0.80
N GLN A 232 0.14 17.16 1.83
CA GLN A 232 1.49 17.75 1.95
C GLN A 232 2.56 17.01 1.12
N LEU A 233 2.21 15.92 0.44
CA LEU A 233 3.13 15.14 -0.41
C LEU A 233 2.96 15.40 -1.92
N LYS A 234 2.21 16.44 -2.31
CA LYS A 234 2.26 16.91 -3.72
C LYS A 234 3.65 17.53 -3.97
N PRO A 235 4.37 17.12 -5.03
CA PRO A 235 5.64 17.74 -5.36
C PRO A 235 5.41 19.23 -5.62
N SER A 236 6.19 20.06 -4.92
CA SER A 236 6.25 21.49 -5.13
C SER A 236 6.61 21.76 -6.59
N THR A 237 5.61 22.07 -7.41
CA THR A 237 5.82 22.60 -8.75
C THR A 237 6.70 23.84 -8.62
N SER A 238 7.91 23.75 -9.17
CA SER A 238 8.86 24.84 -9.27
C SER A 238 8.16 26.05 -9.88
N LEU A 239 8.00 27.12 -9.09
CA LEU A 239 7.57 28.42 -9.59
C LEU A 239 8.67 28.94 -10.54
N THR A 240 8.51 28.68 -11.84
CA THR A 240 9.21 29.42 -12.88
C THR A 240 8.84 30.90 -12.73
N GLN A 241 9.79 31.66 -12.20
CA GLN A 241 9.74 33.11 -12.14
C GLN A 241 9.67 33.67 -13.57
N ASN A 242 8.47 34.03 -14.02
CA ASN A 242 8.31 34.90 -15.17
C ASN A 242 8.83 36.30 -14.80
N LYS A 243 10.08 36.60 -15.20
CA LYS A 243 10.63 37.96 -15.18
C LYS A 243 9.81 38.84 -16.13
N LYS A 244 8.90 39.63 -15.55
CA LYS A 244 8.31 40.80 -16.22
C LYS A 244 9.41 41.85 -16.42
N HIS A 245 9.74 42.14 -17.67
CA HIS A 245 10.49 43.35 -18.03
C HIS A 245 9.59 44.58 -17.83
N PRO A 246 10.07 45.66 -17.18
CA PRO A 246 9.32 46.89 -17.05
C PRO A 246 9.43 47.74 -18.33
N ASN A 247 8.28 48.04 -18.93
CA ASN A 247 8.12 49.04 -19.98
C ASN A 247 8.20 50.43 -19.34
N ASN A 248 9.09 51.30 -19.83
CA ASN A 248 9.01 52.74 -19.58
C ASN A 248 9.35 53.53 -20.85
N HIS A 249 8.29 54.10 -21.45
CA HIS A 249 8.22 55.42 -22.10
C HIS A 249 9.47 55.99 -22.81
N LYS A 250 9.40 56.23 -24.13
CA LYS A 250 8.90 57.47 -24.79
C LYS A 250 9.39 57.61 -26.25
N LYS A 251 8.44 58.07 -27.08
CA LYS A 251 8.54 59.06 -28.18
C LYS A 251 9.22 58.70 -29.52
N SER A 252 8.41 58.91 -30.57
CA SER A 252 8.69 59.63 -31.83
C SER A 252 9.54 58.87 -32.86
N LEU A 253 9.35 58.93 -34.19
CA LEU A 253 8.64 59.82 -35.12
C LEU A 253 8.26 59.00 -36.40
N LYS A 254 7.27 59.51 -37.14
CA LYS A 254 7.13 59.62 -38.63
C LYS A 254 7.68 58.46 -39.49
N LEU A 255 6.95 57.88 -40.43
CA LEU A 255 5.97 58.39 -41.40
C LEU A 255 5.07 57.22 -41.81
#